data_AF-A0A535TU71-F1
#
_entry.id   AF-A0A535TU71-F1
#
_cell.length_a   1.000
_cell.length_b   1.000
_cell.length_c   1.000
_cell.angle_alpha   90.00
_cell.angle_beta   90.00
_cell.angle_gamma   90.00
#
_symmetry.space_group_name_H-M   'P 1'
#
loop_
_entity.id
_entity.type
_entity.pdbx_description
1 polymer ?
#
loop_
_entity_poly.entity_id
_entity_poly.type
_entity_poly.pdbx_seq_one_letter_code
_entity_poly.pdbx_strand_id
1 'polypeptide(L)'
;IAQRKDAFRSYQALTPPRVFTSDGEIIAGAYRRDGVPRGALVGLPVSAGTIEGRARIILDMADADVEPGDILVTAYTDPSWTPLFVAIAGLVTEVGGLMTHGAVIAREYGLPAVVGVEHATRLIRDGQRIRVHGTEGYVEILP
;
A
#
# COMPACT_ATOMS: atom_id res chain seq x y z
N ILE A 1 -25.59 -18.32 14.75
CA ILE A 1 -24.12 -18.08 14.81
C ILE A 1 -23.42 -18.58 13.55
N ALA A 2 -23.62 -19.84 13.11
CA ALA A 2 -22.98 -20.40 11.90
C ALA A 2 -23.16 -19.54 10.64
N GLN A 3 -24.40 -19.16 10.30
CA GLN A 3 -24.70 -18.30 9.14
C GLN A 3 -23.91 -16.98 9.12
N ARG A 4 -23.71 -16.34 10.28
CA ARG A 4 -22.91 -15.10 10.37
C ARG A 4 -21.43 -15.36 10.15
N LYS A 5 -20.92 -16.52 10.60
CA LYS A 5 -19.53 -16.93 10.34
C LYS A 5 -19.30 -17.20 8.86
N ASP A 6 -20.24 -17.87 8.20
CA ASP A 6 -20.13 -18.15 6.76
C ASP A 6 -20.23 -16.86 5.92
N ALA A 7 -21.17 -15.96 6.26
CA ALA A 7 -21.24 -14.64 5.64
C ALA A 7 -19.94 -13.85 5.83
N PHE A 8 -19.38 -13.85 7.04
CA PHE A 8 -18.11 -13.16 7.32
C PHE A 8 -16.94 -13.71 6.48
N ARG A 9 -16.86 -15.03 6.26
CA ARG A 9 -15.85 -15.61 5.36
C ARG A 9 -15.97 -15.07 3.93
N SER A 10 -17.19 -14.93 3.43
CA SER A 10 -17.40 -14.34 2.09
C SER A 10 -16.97 -12.87 2.03
N TYR A 11 -17.14 -12.11 3.12
CA TYR A 11 -16.75 -10.70 3.20
C TYR A 11 -15.23 -10.50 3.19
N GLN A 12 -14.45 -11.45 3.69
CA GLN A 12 -12.98 -11.37 3.65
C GLN A 12 -12.42 -11.36 2.23
N ALA A 13 -13.16 -11.90 1.26
CA ALA A 13 -12.78 -11.85 -0.15
C ALA A 13 -13.15 -10.53 -0.84
N LEU A 14 -13.95 -9.67 -0.18
CA LEU A 14 -14.41 -8.40 -0.73
C LEU A 14 -13.47 -7.27 -0.30
N THR A 15 -13.15 -6.40 -1.25
CA THR A 15 -12.49 -5.11 -0.97
C THR A 15 -13.58 -4.03 -0.96
N PRO A 16 -13.77 -3.29 0.15
CA PRO A 16 -14.82 -2.29 0.22
C PRO A 16 -14.53 -1.14 -0.76
N PRO A 17 -15.52 -0.73 -1.58
CA PRO A 17 -15.35 0.38 -2.49
C PRO A 17 -15.32 1.72 -1.74
N ARG A 18 -14.63 2.71 -2.29
CA ARG A 18 -14.60 4.09 -1.73
C ARG A 18 -15.96 4.77 -1.84
N VAL A 19 -16.68 4.51 -2.93
CA VAL A 19 -18.01 5.03 -3.21
C VAL A 19 -18.85 3.89 -3.76
N PHE A 20 -20.04 3.70 -3.20
CA PHE A 20 -21.06 2.81 -3.75
C PHE A 20 -22.44 3.48 -3.70
N THR A 21 -23.29 3.20 -4.69
CA THR A 21 -24.65 3.76 -4.77
C THR A 21 -25.66 2.84 -4.07
N SER A 22 -26.90 3.32 -3.88
CA SER A 22 -28.01 2.51 -3.34
C SER A 22 -28.27 1.24 -4.13
N ASP A 23 -27.92 1.24 -5.41
CA ASP A 23 -28.21 0.16 -6.35
C ASP A 23 -27.04 -0.83 -6.46
N GLY A 24 -25.97 -0.62 -5.66
CA GLY A 24 -24.79 -1.48 -5.60
C GLY A 24 -23.71 -1.16 -6.64
N GLU A 25 -23.82 -0.04 -7.36
CA GLU A 25 -22.79 0.41 -8.30
C GLU A 25 -21.55 0.88 -7.54
N ILE A 26 -20.36 0.49 -8.01
CA ILE A 26 -19.06 0.89 -7.43
C ILE A 26 -18.44 1.96 -8.31
N ILE A 27 -18.12 3.12 -7.73
CA ILE A 27 -17.45 4.22 -8.43
C ILE A 27 -15.99 4.28 -7.97
N ALA A 28 -15.07 3.93 -8.86
CA ALA A 28 -13.64 4.05 -8.63
C ALA A 28 -13.15 5.45 -9.04
N GLY A 29 -12.40 6.12 -8.15
CA GLY A 29 -11.69 7.35 -8.48
C GLY A 29 -10.36 7.04 -9.16
N ALA A 30 -9.97 7.80 -10.18
CA ALA A 30 -8.68 7.66 -10.84
C ALA A 30 -7.74 8.82 -10.48
N TYR A 31 -6.47 8.49 -10.19
CA TYR A 31 -5.41 9.51 -10.12
C TYR A 31 -5.07 10.01 -11.52
N ARG A 32 -4.74 11.31 -11.64
CA ARG A 32 -4.14 11.86 -12.87
C ARG A 32 -2.79 11.19 -13.11
N ARG A 33 -2.53 10.77 -14.35
CA ARG A 33 -1.32 10.04 -14.75
C ARG A 33 -0.30 10.91 -15.50
N ASP A 34 -0.52 12.22 -15.53
CA ASP A 34 0.34 13.14 -16.29
C ASP A 34 1.78 13.07 -15.77
N GLY A 35 2.74 12.74 -16.65
CA GLY A 35 4.16 12.64 -16.28
C GLY A 35 4.59 11.33 -15.61
N VAL A 36 3.69 10.37 -15.39
CA VAL A 36 4.02 9.09 -14.74
C VAL A 36 4.54 8.07 -15.76
N PRO A 37 5.59 7.28 -15.46
CA PRO A 37 6.07 6.21 -16.33
C PRO A 37 4.99 5.19 -16.71
N ARG A 38 5.09 4.64 -17.93
CA ARG A 38 4.14 3.64 -18.42
C ARG A 38 4.23 2.37 -17.57
N GLY A 39 3.10 1.92 -17.04
CA GLY A 39 3.02 0.70 -16.23
C GLY A 39 3.27 0.92 -14.74
N ALA A 40 3.58 2.15 -14.31
CA ALA A 40 3.67 2.47 -12.89
C ALA A 40 2.30 2.47 -12.23
N LEU A 41 2.28 2.04 -10.97
CA LEU A 41 1.11 2.09 -10.08
C LEU A 41 1.07 3.47 -9.44
N VAL A 42 -0.06 4.16 -9.55
CA VAL A 42 -0.20 5.55 -9.07
C VAL A 42 -0.89 5.55 -7.71
N GLY A 43 -0.42 6.41 -6.82
CA GLY A 43 -1.06 6.68 -5.55
C GLY A 43 -0.87 8.13 -5.13
N LEU A 44 -0.91 8.35 -3.83
CA LEU A 44 -0.74 9.64 -3.18
C LEU A 44 0.69 9.73 -2.62
N PRO A 45 1.50 10.72 -3.03
CA PRO A 45 2.79 10.97 -2.40
C PRO A 45 2.58 11.43 -0.97
N VAL A 46 3.25 10.81 0.00
CA VAL A 46 3.13 11.18 1.41
C VAL A 46 4.45 11.43 2.12
N SER A 47 5.55 10.89 1.60
CA SER A 47 6.89 11.12 2.11
C SER A 47 7.86 11.12 0.95
N ALA A 48 8.60 12.22 0.80
CA ALA A 48 9.44 12.48 -0.37
C ALA A 48 10.66 11.56 -0.44
N GLY A 49 11.21 11.43 -1.65
CA GLY A 49 12.40 10.61 -1.94
C GLY A 49 12.09 9.47 -2.91
N THR A 50 13.14 8.75 -3.27
CA THR A 50 13.07 7.62 -4.21
C THR A 50 13.93 6.49 -3.69
N ILE A 51 13.36 5.28 -3.66
CA ILE A 51 14.07 4.08 -3.20
C ILE A 51 13.74 2.89 -4.11
N GLU A 52 14.72 2.01 -4.27
CA GLU A 52 14.53 0.69 -4.87
C GLU A 52 14.81 -0.38 -3.85
N GLY A 53 14.03 -1.45 -3.90
CA GLY A 53 14.17 -2.54 -2.95
C GLY A 53 13.31 -3.72 -3.34
N ARG A 54 13.46 -4.79 -2.57
CA ARG A 54 12.61 -5.96 -2.66
C ARG A 54 11.27 -5.64 -1.99
N ALA A 55 10.17 -5.89 -2.71
CA ALA A 55 8.83 -5.76 -2.17
C ALA A 55 8.56 -6.89 -1.17
N ARG A 56 8.08 -6.53 0.02
CA ARG A 56 7.57 -7.47 1.01
C ARG A 56 6.09 -7.23 1.21
N ILE A 57 5.28 -8.20 0.77
CA ILE A 57 3.83 -8.12 0.93
C ILE A 57 3.46 -8.74 2.26
N ILE A 58 3.04 -7.90 3.21
CA ILE A 58 2.67 -8.33 4.56
C ILE A 58 1.24 -7.88 4.81
N LEU A 59 0.34 -8.83 5.05
CA LEU A 59 -1.07 -8.58 5.33
C LEU A 59 -1.43 -8.83 6.80
N ASP A 60 -0.61 -9.63 7.49
CA ASP A 60 -0.70 -9.88 8.92
C ASP A 60 0.69 -9.69 9.53
N MET A 61 0.75 -8.92 10.63
CA MET A 61 1.98 -8.70 11.39
C MET A 61 2.58 -10.00 11.94
N ALA A 62 1.78 -11.04 12.13
CA ALA A 62 2.26 -12.35 12.58
C ALA A 62 3.20 -13.02 11.57
N ASP A 63 3.06 -12.70 10.29
CA ASP A 63 3.87 -13.25 9.18
C ASP A 63 4.98 -12.27 8.74
N ALA A 64 5.23 -11.22 9.53
CA ALA A 64 6.17 -10.18 9.16
C ALA A 64 7.63 -10.68 9.19
N ASP A 65 8.20 -10.84 8.00
CA ASP A 65 9.60 -11.15 7.78
C ASP A 65 10.18 -10.16 6.77
N VAL A 66 11.00 -9.22 7.28
CA VAL A 66 11.59 -8.11 6.52
C VAL A 66 13.09 -8.03 6.78
N GLU A 67 13.83 -7.72 5.73
CA GLU A 67 15.26 -7.46 5.78
C GLU A 67 15.56 -5.97 5.55
N PRO A 68 16.72 -5.47 6.03
CA PRO A 68 17.15 -4.11 5.73
C PRO A 68 17.16 -3.84 4.22
N GLY A 69 16.48 -2.77 3.79
CA GLY A 69 16.35 -2.42 2.37
C GLY A 69 15.06 -2.90 1.72
N ASP A 70 14.25 -3.71 2.40
CA ASP A 70 12.94 -4.12 1.91
C ASP A 70 11.94 -2.95 1.88
N ILE A 71 11.01 -3.02 0.95
CA ILE A 71 9.90 -2.07 0.81
C ILE A 71 8.63 -2.77 1.26
N LEU A 72 8.00 -2.23 2.30
CA LEU A 72 6.74 -2.76 2.82
C LEU A 72 5.60 -2.46 1.86
N VAL A 73 4.86 -3.49 1.48
CA VAL A 73 3.61 -3.40 0.73
C VAL A 73 2.50 -4.02 1.57
N THR A 74 1.48 -3.24 1.94
CA THR A 74 0.36 -3.72 2.76
C THR A 74 -0.96 -3.07 2.33
N ALA A 75 -2.10 -3.58 2.80
CA ALA A 75 -3.40 -2.97 2.56
C ALA A 75 -3.56 -1.65 3.33
N TYR A 76 -3.20 -1.65 4.62
CA TYR A 76 -3.28 -0.49 5.50
C TYR A 76 -2.27 -0.63 6.64
N THR A 77 -2.03 0.46 7.35
CA THR A 77 -1.16 0.49 8.53
C THR A 77 -1.89 1.12 9.71
N ASP A 78 -1.63 0.61 10.90
CA ASP A 78 -2.05 1.16 12.18
C ASP A 78 -0.84 1.21 13.15
N PRO A 79 -0.98 1.73 14.38
CA PRO A 79 0.12 1.85 15.34
C PRO A 79 0.88 0.56 15.66
N SER A 80 0.29 -0.63 15.45
CA SER A 80 1.00 -1.90 15.69
C SER A 80 2.14 -2.14 14.68
N TRP A 81 2.15 -1.42 13.55
CA TRP A 81 3.13 -1.57 12.48
C TRP A 81 4.45 -0.82 12.75
N THR A 82 4.45 0.14 13.68
CA THR A 82 5.61 1.00 13.96
C THR A 82 6.93 0.26 14.17
N PRO A 83 6.98 -0.91 14.84
CA PRO A 83 8.23 -1.66 14.97
C PRO A 83 8.85 -2.08 13.63
N LEU A 84 8.05 -2.35 12.59
CA LEU A 84 8.56 -2.71 11.26
C LEU A 84 9.12 -1.52 10.50
N PHE A 85 8.65 -0.30 10.78
CA PHE A 85 9.10 0.90 10.07
C PHE A 85 10.59 1.17 10.27
N VAL A 86 11.17 0.66 11.35
CA VAL A 86 12.61 0.76 11.63
C VAL A 86 13.45 -0.13 10.71
N ALA A 87 12.88 -1.22 10.19
CA ALA A 87 13.60 -2.23 9.40
C ALA A 87 13.49 -2.01 7.88
N ILE A 88 12.44 -1.32 7.42
CA ILE A 88 12.15 -1.13 6.00
C ILE A 88 12.80 0.14 5.44
N ALA A 89 12.96 0.20 4.13
CA ALA A 89 13.50 1.35 3.41
C ALA A 89 12.43 2.16 2.65
N GLY A 90 11.20 1.66 2.54
CA GLY A 90 10.10 2.36 1.88
C GLY A 90 8.74 1.75 2.21
N LEU A 91 7.66 2.48 1.89
CA LEU A 91 6.29 2.10 2.21
C LEU A 91 5.33 2.27 1.01
N VAL A 92 4.52 1.25 0.77
CA VAL A 92 3.40 1.25 -0.17
C VAL A 92 2.15 0.73 0.52
N THR A 93 1.04 1.50 0.49
CA THR A 93 -0.24 1.01 1.01
C THR A 93 -1.40 1.16 0.03
N GLU A 94 -2.37 0.25 0.07
CA GLU A 94 -3.59 0.34 -0.75
C GLU A 94 -4.56 1.40 -0.26
N VAL A 95 -4.58 1.62 1.06
CA VAL A 95 -5.41 2.61 1.72
C VAL A 95 -4.52 3.53 2.56
N GLY A 96 -4.75 4.82 2.43
CA GLY A 96 -4.06 5.83 3.22
C GLY A 96 -4.35 7.24 2.72
N GLY A 97 -3.91 8.21 3.50
CA GLY A 97 -4.02 9.63 3.20
C GLY A 97 -2.85 10.40 3.79
N LEU A 98 -2.74 11.69 3.43
CA LEU A 98 -1.60 12.54 3.81
C LEU A 98 -1.29 12.51 5.31
N MET A 99 -2.30 12.39 6.18
CA MET A 99 -2.16 12.46 7.64
C MET A 99 -2.43 11.12 8.35
N THR A 100 -2.48 10.02 7.60
CA THR A 100 -2.65 8.69 8.21
C THR A 100 -1.41 8.24 8.96
N HIS A 101 -1.56 7.26 9.86
CA HIS A 101 -0.46 6.74 10.68
C HIS A 101 0.79 6.43 9.84
N GLY A 102 0.66 5.57 8.82
CA GLY A 102 1.79 5.22 7.96
C GLY A 102 2.44 6.41 7.26
N ALA A 103 1.66 7.44 6.87
CA ALA A 103 2.19 8.65 6.26
C ALA A 103 3.00 9.51 7.23
N VAL A 104 2.52 9.65 8.48
CA VAL A 104 3.23 10.42 9.52
C VAL A 104 4.53 9.74 9.88
N ILE A 105 4.47 8.45 10.21
CA ILE A 105 5.66 7.68 10.58
C ILE A 105 6.66 7.60 9.42
N ALA A 106 6.21 7.39 8.17
CA ALA A 106 7.13 7.40 7.03
C ALA A 106 7.93 8.71 6.90
N ARG A 107 7.30 9.86 7.17
CA ARG A 107 8.00 11.17 7.18
C ARG A 107 8.96 11.32 8.34
N GLU A 108 8.57 10.86 9.53
CA GLU A 108 9.43 10.92 10.73
C GLU A 108 10.71 10.10 10.56
N TYR A 109 10.61 8.93 9.92
CA TYR A 109 11.74 8.04 9.65
C TYR A 109 12.45 8.33 8.31
N GLY A 110 11.97 9.30 7.53
CA GLY A 110 12.56 9.65 6.23
C GLY A 110 12.40 8.58 5.16
N LEU A 111 11.39 7.71 5.29
CA LEU A 111 11.09 6.64 4.35
C LEU A 111 10.29 7.20 3.16
N PRO A 112 10.74 7.02 1.91
CA PRO A 112 9.92 7.31 0.74
C PRO A 112 8.64 6.47 0.76
N ALA A 113 7.49 7.13 0.59
CA ALA A 113 6.21 6.46 0.76
C ALA A 113 5.12 6.96 -0.19
N VAL A 114 4.35 6.01 -0.70
CA VAL A 114 3.17 6.23 -1.56
C VAL A 114 2.01 5.43 -1.00
N VAL A 115 0.87 6.08 -0.74
CA VAL A 115 -0.32 5.43 -0.17
C VAL A 115 -1.49 5.52 -1.13
N GLY A 116 -2.55 4.75 -0.89
CA GLY A 116 -3.73 4.79 -1.76
C GLY A 116 -3.50 4.13 -3.12
N VAL A 117 -2.47 3.28 -3.25
CA VAL A 117 -2.12 2.57 -4.48
C VAL A 117 -3.08 1.40 -4.66
N GLU A 118 -4.05 1.56 -5.55
CA GLU A 118 -5.12 0.57 -5.71
C GLU A 118 -4.55 -0.80 -6.12
N HIS A 119 -4.97 -1.84 -5.40
CA HIS A 119 -4.55 -3.24 -5.62
C HIS A 119 -3.04 -3.51 -5.54
N ALA A 120 -2.27 -2.67 -4.84
CA ALA A 120 -0.82 -2.86 -4.69
C ALA A 120 -0.42 -4.27 -4.24
N THR A 121 -1.15 -4.86 -3.28
CA THR A 121 -0.85 -6.20 -2.73
C THR A 121 -1.11 -7.34 -3.70
N ARG A 122 -1.85 -7.07 -4.79
CA ARG A 122 -2.16 -8.05 -5.85
C ARG A 122 -1.33 -7.84 -7.11
N LEU A 123 -1.02 -6.59 -7.43
CA LEU A 123 -0.29 -6.20 -8.64
C LEU A 123 1.22 -6.37 -8.47
N ILE A 124 1.73 -6.09 -7.27
CA ILE A 124 3.13 -6.36 -6.90
C ILE A 124 3.22 -7.81 -6.45
N ARG A 125 4.31 -8.50 -6.80
CA ARG A 125 4.59 -9.85 -6.29
C ARG A 125 5.55 -9.78 -5.10
N ASP A 126 5.35 -10.64 -4.12
CA ASP A 126 6.27 -10.73 -2.99
C ASP A 126 7.67 -11.14 -3.48
N GLY A 127 8.70 -10.48 -2.96
CA GLY A 127 10.09 -10.63 -3.39
C GLY A 127 10.46 -9.87 -4.67
N GLN A 128 9.50 -9.24 -5.36
CA GLN A 128 9.77 -8.52 -6.60
C GLN A 128 10.52 -7.22 -6.34
N ARG A 129 11.45 -6.86 -7.23
CA ARG A 129 12.14 -5.58 -7.13
C ARG A 129 11.22 -4.46 -7.62
N ILE A 130 11.05 -3.42 -6.79
CA ILE A 130 10.22 -2.26 -7.10
C ILE A 130 10.97 -0.97 -6.83
N ARG A 131 10.55 0.12 -7.49
CA ARG A 131 10.95 1.49 -7.19
C ARG A 131 9.77 2.25 -6.64
N VAL A 132 9.93 2.89 -5.48
CA VAL A 132 8.94 3.80 -4.91
C VAL A 132 9.42 5.22 -5.10
N HIS A 133 8.60 6.04 -5.77
CA HIS A 133 8.85 7.47 -5.95
C HIS A 133 7.87 8.27 -5.07
N GLY A 134 8.28 8.53 -3.84
CA GLY A 134 7.46 9.17 -2.81
C GLY A 134 7.16 10.65 -3.04
N THR A 135 7.93 11.33 -3.91
CA THR A 135 7.68 12.73 -4.30
C THR A 135 6.58 12.87 -5.35
N GLU A 136 6.67 12.12 -6.45
CA GLU A 136 5.72 12.16 -7.57
C GLU A 136 4.52 11.21 -7.37
N GLY A 137 4.58 10.30 -6.39
CA GLY A 137 3.43 9.49 -5.99
C GLY A 137 3.17 8.27 -6.86
N TYR A 138 4.22 7.56 -7.29
CA TYR A 138 4.07 6.32 -8.06
C TYR A 138 5.05 5.23 -7.65
N VAL A 139 4.74 4.00 -8.07
CA VAL A 139 5.56 2.79 -7.84
C VAL A 139 5.80 2.10 -9.18
N GLU A 140 7.05 1.80 -9.49
CA GLU A 140 7.43 1.04 -10.68
C GLU A 140 7.80 -0.40 -10.32
N ILE A 141 7.35 -1.33 -11.15
CA ILE A 141 7.77 -2.72 -11.09
C ILE A 141 9.02 -2.86 -11.96
N LEU A 142 10.12 -3.31 -11.36
CA LEU A 142 11.39 -3.45 -12.07
C LEU A 142 11.54 -4.87 -12.65
N PRO A 143 12.35 -5.03 -13.72
CA PRO A 143 12.64 -6.35 -14.32
C PRO A 143 13.36 -7.31 -13.38
#